data_AF-A0A075JDZ1-F1
#
_entry.id   AF-A0A075JDZ1-F1
#
_cell.length_a   1.000
_cell.length_b   1.000
_cell.length_c   1.000
_cell.angle_alpha   90.00
_cell.angle_beta   90.00
_cell.angle_gamma   90.00
#
_symmetry.space_group_name_H-M   'P 1'
#
loop_
_entity.id
_entity.type
_entity.pdbx_description
1 polymer ?
#
loop_
_entity_poly.entity_id
_entity_poly.type
_entity_poly.pdbx_seq_one_letter_code
_entity_poly.pdbx_strand_id
1 'polypeptide(L)'
;MKTLLNIIWFVFAGVWLWLSYMLAGLIMCILIVTIPFGVASFRIANFAVWPFGRTYVDKPTAGVGSMIGNIIWFVLAGIWIAIAHIGTAIALAVTIIGLPLAWANLKMIPLALFPLGKQIVPESAARPLMPQAGTPTTSRY
;
A
#
# COMPACT_ATOMS: atom_id res chain seq x y z
N MET A 1 14.79 4.10 -14.04
CA MET A 1 13.40 3.79 -14.46
C MET A 1 12.36 4.11 -13.37
N LYS A 2 12.59 3.73 -12.10
CA LYS A 2 11.64 3.94 -10.97
C LYS A 2 11.20 5.41 -10.77
N THR A 3 12.11 6.37 -10.91
CA THR A 3 11.82 7.81 -10.74
C THR A 3 10.84 8.33 -11.77
N LEU A 4 11.01 7.97 -13.05
CA LEU A 4 10.11 8.39 -14.12
C LEU A 4 8.68 7.85 -13.90
N LEU A 5 8.56 6.56 -13.55
CA LEU A 5 7.28 5.94 -13.23
C LEU A 5 6.60 6.61 -12.03
N ASN A 6 7.36 6.95 -10.98
CA ASN A 6 6.82 7.68 -9.82
C ASN A 6 6.31 9.08 -10.19
N ILE A 7 7.02 9.80 -11.07
CA ILE A 7 6.60 11.14 -11.52
C ILE A 7 5.29 11.05 -12.31
N ILE A 8 5.23 10.14 -13.31
CA ILE A 8 4.01 9.91 -14.10
C ILE A 8 2.87 9.53 -13.16
N TRP A 9 3.11 8.57 -12.28
CA TRP A 9 2.12 8.14 -11.29
C TRP A 9 1.60 9.28 -10.42
N PHE A 10 2.48 10.11 -9.88
CA PHE A 10 2.09 11.18 -8.97
C PHE A 10 1.09 12.15 -9.62
N VAL A 11 1.32 12.50 -10.89
CA VAL A 11 0.47 13.41 -11.66
C VAL A 11 -0.89 12.77 -11.98
N PHE A 12 -0.92 11.49 -12.36
CA PHE A 12 -2.15 10.85 -12.84
C PHE A 12 -3.03 10.25 -11.73
N ALA A 13 -2.44 9.75 -10.64
CA ALA A 13 -3.18 9.05 -9.58
C ALA A 13 -2.63 9.26 -8.16
N GLY A 14 -1.32 9.39 -8.01
CA GLY A 14 -0.65 9.41 -6.71
C GLY A 14 -1.09 10.57 -5.80
N VAL A 15 -1.33 11.76 -6.36
CA VAL A 15 -1.82 12.91 -5.56
C VAL A 15 -3.20 12.65 -4.95
N TRP A 16 -4.12 12.05 -5.71
CA TRP A 16 -5.49 11.78 -5.26
C TRP A 16 -5.52 10.73 -4.16
N LEU A 17 -4.73 9.67 -4.32
CA LEU A 17 -4.63 8.61 -3.33
C LEU A 17 -3.91 9.12 -2.08
N TRP A 18 -2.83 9.87 -2.23
CA TRP A 18 -2.15 10.48 -1.08
C TRP A 18 -3.10 11.35 -0.26
N LEU A 19 -3.89 12.20 -0.92
CA LEU A 19 -4.88 13.04 -0.26
C LEU A 19 -5.95 12.21 0.45
N SER A 20 -6.44 11.12 -0.14
CA SER A 20 -7.46 10.28 0.51
C SER A 20 -6.92 9.61 1.78
N TYR A 21 -5.67 9.12 1.76
CA TYR A 21 -5.02 8.58 2.95
C TYR A 21 -4.70 9.65 4.01
N MET A 22 -4.29 10.85 3.58
CA MET A 22 -4.06 11.98 4.49
C MET A 22 -5.34 12.40 5.19
N LEU A 23 -6.44 12.54 4.45
CA LEU A 23 -7.74 12.90 5.00
C LEU A 23 -8.26 11.82 5.96
N ALA A 24 -8.22 10.55 5.55
CA ALA A 24 -8.59 9.44 6.43
C ALA A 24 -7.72 9.39 7.70
N GLY A 25 -6.42 9.63 7.57
CA GLY A 25 -5.50 9.67 8.70
C GLY A 25 -5.82 10.80 9.67
N LEU A 26 -6.10 11.99 9.14
CA LEU A 26 -6.49 13.16 9.93
C LEU A 26 -7.79 12.93 10.70
N ILE A 27 -8.81 12.37 10.03
CA ILE A 27 -10.09 12.01 10.67
C ILE A 27 -9.86 11.02 11.81
N MET A 28 -9.03 10.00 11.61
CA MET A 28 -8.71 9.04 12.67
C MET A 28 -7.93 9.67 13.83
N CYS A 29 -7.06 10.65 13.56
CA CYS A 29 -6.39 11.40 14.63
C CYS A 29 -7.38 12.25 15.45
N ILE A 30 -8.38 12.87 14.81
CA ILE A 30 -9.40 13.68 15.49
C ILE A 30 -10.27 12.83 16.43
N LEU A 31 -10.53 11.58 16.07
CA LEU A 31 -11.29 10.65 16.91
C LEU A 31 -10.54 10.22 18.19
N ILE A 32 -9.24 10.54 18.32
CA ILE A 32 -8.31 10.25 19.44
C ILE A 32 -8.13 8.75 19.71
N VAL A 33 -9.19 7.98 19.90
CA VAL A 33 -9.16 6.53 20.10
C VAL A 33 -8.59 5.78 18.90
N THR A 34 -8.65 6.37 17.70
CA THR A 34 -8.12 5.77 16.46
C THR A 34 -6.78 6.34 15.97
N ILE A 35 -6.03 7.04 16.83
CA ILE A 35 -4.66 7.50 16.53
C ILE A 35 -3.75 6.44 15.87
N PRO A 36 -3.66 5.17 16.34
CA PRO A 36 -2.80 4.17 15.69
C PRO A 36 -3.18 3.89 14.23
N PHE A 37 -4.46 4.03 13.88
CA PHE A 37 -4.94 3.92 12.51
C PHE A 37 -4.55 5.13 11.66
N GLY A 38 -4.61 6.33 12.24
CA GLY A 38 -4.14 7.56 11.60
C GLY A 38 -2.67 7.45 11.18
N VAL A 39 -1.82 6.99 12.10
CA VAL A 39 -0.39 6.75 11.82
C VAL A 39 -0.19 5.71 10.72
N ALA A 40 -0.97 4.63 10.72
CA ALA A 40 -0.91 3.61 9.66
C ALA A 40 -1.34 4.19 8.30
N SER A 41 -2.38 5.03 8.28
CA SER A 41 -2.84 5.75 7.08
C SER A 41 -1.77 6.68 6.51
N PHE A 42 -1.15 7.52 7.35
CA PHE A 42 -0.10 8.44 6.92
C PHE A 42 1.13 7.71 6.36
N ARG A 43 1.46 6.55 6.93
CA ARG A 43 2.52 5.67 6.38
C ARG A 43 2.17 5.19 4.98
N ILE A 44 0.93 4.78 4.75
CA ILE A 44 0.48 4.31 3.43
C ILE A 44 0.34 5.48 2.46
N ALA A 45 -0.05 6.67 2.92
CA ALA A 45 -0.04 7.87 2.10
C ALA A 45 1.36 8.14 1.53
N ASN A 46 2.40 8.10 2.38
CA ASN A 46 3.78 8.23 1.94
C ASN A 46 4.20 7.13 0.95
N PHE A 47 3.59 5.95 1.02
CA PHE A 47 3.78 4.88 0.04
C PHE A 47 3.04 5.15 -1.29
N ALA A 48 1.79 5.58 -1.20
CA ALA A 48 0.90 5.93 -2.33
C ALA A 48 1.41 7.09 -3.16
N VAL A 49 2.17 7.99 -2.54
CA VAL A 49 3.00 8.98 -3.22
C VAL A 49 3.89 8.23 -4.22
N TRP A 50 4.90 7.50 -3.78
CA TRP A 50 5.96 6.95 -4.66
C TRP A 50 6.00 5.41 -4.63
N PRO A 51 5.03 4.70 -5.22
CA PRO A 51 4.86 3.26 -4.98
C PRO A 51 5.99 2.41 -5.56
N PHE A 52 6.66 2.86 -6.64
CA PHE A 52 7.62 2.04 -7.36
C PHE A 52 8.96 1.91 -6.64
N GLY A 53 9.46 0.68 -6.55
CA GLY A 53 10.71 0.33 -5.85
C GLY A 53 10.54 0.09 -4.35
N ARG A 54 9.31 0.13 -3.85
CA ARG A 54 8.93 -0.20 -2.48
C ARG A 54 7.91 -1.32 -2.50
N THR A 55 7.90 -2.14 -1.47
CA THR A 55 6.92 -3.19 -1.25
C THR A 55 6.53 -3.22 0.22
N TYR A 56 5.50 -3.99 0.56
CA TYR A 56 5.15 -4.24 1.95
C TYR A 56 5.36 -5.72 2.29
N VAL A 57 5.76 -5.97 3.52
CA VAL A 57 5.88 -7.31 4.10
C VAL A 57 5.15 -7.36 5.44
N ASP A 58 4.84 -8.56 5.89
CA ASP A 58 4.28 -8.79 7.21
C ASP A 58 5.33 -8.51 8.31
N LYS A 59 4.87 -7.91 9.40
CA LYS A 59 5.66 -7.75 10.62
C LYS A 59 5.61 -9.05 11.41
N PRO A 60 6.75 -9.60 11.86
CA PRO A 60 6.77 -10.78 12.72
C PRO A 60 5.99 -10.58 14.03
N THR A 61 5.86 -9.33 14.48
CA THR A 61 5.15 -8.95 15.71
C THR A 61 3.64 -8.71 15.49
N ALA A 62 3.13 -8.91 14.28
CA ALA A 62 1.70 -8.80 14.01
C ALA A 62 0.94 -9.92 14.74
N GLY A 63 0.03 -9.53 15.65
CA GLY A 63 -0.80 -10.45 16.41
C GLY A 63 -2.28 -10.10 16.35
N VAL A 64 -3.06 -10.68 17.27
CA VAL A 64 -4.53 -10.53 17.37
C VAL A 64 -4.97 -9.07 17.40
N GLY A 65 -4.22 -8.18 18.08
CA GLY A 65 -4.53 -6.75 18.10
C GLY A 65 -4.52 -6.09 16.71
N SER A 66 -3.63 -6.53 15.80
CA SER A 66 -3.60 -6.02 14.42
C SER A 66 -4.79 -6.52 13.60
N MET A 67 -5.24 -7.76 13.85
CA MET A 67 -6.42 -8.34 13.21
C MET A 67 -7.68 -7.58 13.62
N ILE A 68 -7.90 -7.39 14.92
CA ILE A 68 -9.05 -6.65 15.45
C ILE A 68 -9.05 -5.22 14.92
N GLY A 69 -7.90 -4.54 14.98
CA GLY A 69 -7.79 -3.20 14.43
C GLY A 69 -8.09 -3.17 12.93
N ASN A 70 -7.59 -4.12 12.14
CA ASN A 70 -7.87 -4.20 10.71
C ASN A 70 -9.37 -4.35 10.41
N ILE A 71 -10.14 -5.06 11.25
CA ILE A 71 -11.61 -5.15 11.11
C ILE A 71 -12.25 -3.76 11.33
N ILE A 72 -11.85 -3.05 12.38
CA ILE A 72 -12.35 -1.70 12.68
C ILE A 72 -12.00 -0.74 11.53
N TRP A 73 -10.73 -0.76 11.10
CA TRP A 73 -10.26 0.05 9.99
C TRP A 73 -11.02 -0.23 8.69
N PHE A 74 -11.24 -1.50 8.36
CA PHE A 74 -11.92 -1.91 7.13
C PHE A 74 -13.28 -1.23 6.98
N VAL A 75 -14.07 -1.19 8.06
CA VAL A 75 -15.40 -0.57 8.09
C VAL A 75 -15.31 0.96 8.05
N LEU A 76 -14.37 1.56 8.79
CA LEU A 76 -14.30 3.01 8.95
C LEU A 76 -13.66 3.73 7.75
N ALA A 77 -12.62 3.16 7.15
CA ALA A 77 -11.82 3.83 6.12
C ALA A 77 -11.33 2.88 5.01
N GLY A 78 -11.03 1.62 5.33
CA GLY A 78 -10.42 0.68 4.39
C GLY A 78 -11.23 0.48 3.12
N ILE A 79 -12.53 0.22 3.23
CA ILE A 79 -13.40 0.01 2.07
C ILE A 79 -13.50 1.27 1.18
N TRP A 80 -13.61 2.44 1.79
CA TRP A 80 -13.72 3.71 1.08
C TRP A 80 -12.46 4.03 0.28
N ILE A 81 -11.29 3.80 0.89
CA ILE A 81 -10.01 3.96 0.22
C ILE A 81 -9.83 2.89 -0.87
N ALA A 82 -10.23 1.65 -0.64
CA ALA A 82 -10.17 0.61 -1.67
C ALA A 82 -11.05 0.94 -2.88
N ILE A 83 -12.22 1.55 -2.67
CA ILE A 83 -13.06 2.06 -3.77
C ILE A 83 -12.33 3.18 -4.52
N ALA A 84 -11.67 4.10 -3.81
CA ALA A 84 -10.85 5.13 -4.46
C ALA A 84 -9.74 4.51 -5.33
N HIS A 85 -9.08 3.44 -4.85
CA HIS A 85 -8.12 2.66 -5.63
C HIS A 85 -8.76 2.05 -6.89
N ILE A 86 -9.93 1.43 -6.77
CA ILE A 86 -10.62 0.85 -7.93
C ILE A 86 -10.99 1.95 -8.95
N GLY A 87 -11.55 3.07 -8.49
CA GLY A 87 -11.91 4.20 -9.33
C GLY A 87 -10.71 4.79 -10.08
N THR A 88 -9.59 5.05 -9.39
CA THR A 88 -8.38 5.56 -10.05
C THR A 88 -7.73 4.52 -10.96
N ALA A 89 -7.81 3.22 -10.64
CA ALA A 89 -7.32 2.16 -11.53
C ALA A 89 -8.12 2.12 -12.85
N ILE A 90 -9.45 2.26 -12.79
CA ILE A 90 -10.30 2.33 -13.98
C ILE A 90 -9.94 3.57 -14.80
N ALA A 91 -9.81 4.74 -14.16
CA ALA A 91 -9.42 5.98 -14.85
C ALA A 91 -8.06 5.85 -15.58
N LEU A 92 -7.08 5.21 -14.94
CA LEU A 92 -5.79 4.92 -15.56
C LEU A 92 -5.92 3.92 -16.72
N ALA A 93 -6.73 2.86 -16.56
CA ALA A 93 -6.89 1.82 -17.56
C ALA A 93 -7.52 2.33 -18.88
N VAL A 94 -8.39 3.35 -18.82
CA VAL A 94 -9.00 3.98 -20.00
C VAL A 94 -7.96 4.50 -20.99
N THR A 95 -6.78 4.91 -20.51
CA THR A 95 -5.73 5.46 -21.38
C THR A 95 -4.91 4.41 -22.13
N ILE A 96 -5.13 3.10 -21.88
CA ILE A 96 -4.36 1.92 -22.35
C ILE A 96 -2.87 1.95 -21.89
N ILE A 97 -2.17 3.06 -22.14
CA ILE A 97 -0.83 3.37 -21.66
C ILE A 97 -0.76 3.34 -20.13
N GLY A 98 -1.86 3.66 -19.44
CA GLY A 98 -1.96 3.62 -17.98
C GLY A 98 -2.16 2.23 -17.38
N LEU A 99 -2.31 1.16 -18.17
CA LEU A 99 -2.51 -0.20 -17.65
C LEU A 99 -1.43 -0.66 -16.64
N PRO A 100 -0.12 -0.40 -16.86
CA PRO A 100 0.90 -0.74 -15.87
C PRO A 100 0.72 0.01 -14.55
N LEU A 101 0.26 1.27 -14.59
CA LEU A 101 -0.02 2.08 -13.42
C LEU A 101 -1.30 1.63 -12.71
N ALA A 102 -2.35 1.29 -13.47
CA ALA A 102 -3.58 0.72 -12.94
C ALA A 102 -3.27 -0.58 -12.17
N TRP A 103 -2.41 -1.43 -12.71
CA TRP A 103 -1.98 -2.65 -12.03
C TRP A 103 -1.20 -2.37 -10.73
N ALA A 104 -0.29 -1.39 -10.75
CA ALA A 104 0.42 -0.97 -9.55
C ALA A 104 -0.53 -0.45 -8.46
N ASN A 105 -1.57 0.29 -8.87
CA ASN A 105 -2.61 0.79 -7.98
C ASN A 105 -3.39 -0.35 -7.32
N LEU A 106 -3.91 -1.30 -8.11
CA LEU A 106 -4.69 -2.42 -7.59
C LEU A 106 -3.90 -3.28 -6.59
N LYS A 107 -2.58 -3.43 -6.79
CA LYS A 107 -1.69 -4.14 -5.86
C LYS A 107 -1.59 -3.50 -4.47
N MET A 108 -1.94 -2.23 -4.34
CA MET A 108 -1.93 -1.53 -3.05
C MET A 108 -3.22 -1.77 -2.25
N ILE A 109 -4.29 -2.27 -2.87
CA ILE A 109 -5.58 -2.48 -2.21
C ILE A 109 -5.48 -3.38 -0.95
N PRO A 110 -4.77 -4.52 -0.96
CA PRO A 110 -4.69 -5.34 0.25
C PRO A 110 -4.03 -4.60 1.43
N LEU A 111 -3.02 -3.76 1.16
CA LEU A 111 -2.39 -2.90 2.16
C LEU A 111 -3.34 -1.79 2.61
N ALA A 112 -4.16 -1.25 1.71
CA ALA A 112 -5.18 -0.25 2.01
C ALA A 112 -6.27 -0.80 2.96
N LEU A 113 -6.71 -2.02 2.71
CA LEU A 113 -7.74 -2.71 3.50
C LEU A 113 -7.22 -3.18 4.85
N PHE A 114 -5.96 -3.62 4.91
CA PHE A 114 -5.37 -4.24 6.10
C PHE A 114 -4.02 -3.60 6.45
N PRO A 115 -4.03 -2.35 6.94
CA PRO A 115 -2.81 -1.57 7.12
C PRO A 115 -1.99 -1.98 8.34
N LEU A 116 -2.63 -2.57 9.36
CA LEU A 116 -1.96 -2.97 10.59
C LEU A 116 -1.22 -4.29 10.39
N GLY A 117 -0.07 -4.42 11.08
CA GLY A 117 0.80 -5.59 10.93
C GLY A 117 1.66 -5.57 9.66
N LYS A 118 1.53 -4.58 8.78
CA LYS A 118 2.38 -4.42 7.59
C LYS A 118 3.50 -3.41 7.81
N GLN A 119 4.64 -3.64 7.16
CA GLN A 119 5.75 -2.70 7.06
C GLN A 119 6.12 -2.46 5.60
N ILE A 120 6.43 -1.21 5.27
CA ILE A 120 6.81 -0.81 3.91
C ILE A 120 8.33 -0.74 3.86
N VAL A 121 8.93 -1.51 2.96
CA VAL A 121 10.37 -1.68 2.82
C VAL A 121 10.81 -1.45 1.38
N PRO A 122 12.08 -1.08 1.13
CA PRO A 122 12.64 -1.11 -0.21
C PRO A 122 12.56 -2.53 -0.79
N GLU A 123 12.26 -2.64 -2.08
CA GLU A 123 12.12 -3.94 -2.76
C GLU A 123 13.41 -4.78 -2.70
N SER A 124 14.59 -4.14 -2.72
CA SER A 124 15.89 -4.80 -2.56
C SER A 124 16.06 -5.46 -1.20
N ALA A 125 15.49 -4.89 -0.15
CA ALA A 125 15.54 -5.42 1.21
C ALA A 125 14.51 -6.53 1.43
N ALA A 126 13.47 -6.61 0.60
CA ALA A 126 12.46 -7.67 0.68
C ALA A 126 12.90 -8.97 -0.02
N ARG A 127 13.80 -8.89 -1.01
CA ARG A 127 14.26 -10.05 -1.80
C ARG A 127 14.81 -11.22 -0.95
N PRO A 128 15.56 -11.01 0.15
CA PRO A 128 15.99 -12.10 1.04
C PRO A 128 14.87 -12.71 1.89
N LEU A 129 13.73 -12.03 2.03
CA LEU A 129 12.61 -12.43 2.89
C LEU A 129 11.50 -13.18 2.13
N MET A 130 11.51 -13.11 0.80
CA MET A 130 10.58 -13.87 -0.04
C MET A 130 11.19 -15.25 -0.34
N PRO A 131 10.40 -16.35 -0.32
CA PRO A 131 10.86 -17.64 -0.79
C PRO A 131 11.42 -17.48 -2.20
N GLN A 132 12.71 -17.78 -2.40
CA GLN A 132 13.32 -17.69 -3.72
C GLN A 132 12.72 -18.77 -4.61
N ALA A 133 11.79 -18.39 -5.48
CA ALA A 133 11.32 -19.26 -6.54
C ALA A 133 12.49 -19.52 -7.50
N GLY A 134 13.16 -20.66 -7.31
CA GLY A 134 14.12 -21.19 -8.28
C GLY A 134 15.59 -20.90 -8.06
N THR A 135 16.12 -21.05 -6.83
CA THR A 135 17.53 -21.48 -6.72
C THR A 135 17.58 -22.99 -6.81
N PRO A 136 18.11 -23.58 -7.90
CA PRO A 136 18.56 -24.96 -7.85
C PRO A 136 19.59 -25.00 -6.72
N THR A 137 19.29 -25.76 -5.67
CA THR A 137 20.29 -26.18 -4.70
C THR A 137 21.37 -26.90 -5.49
N THR A 138 22.43 -26.18 -5.84
CA THR A 138 23.68 -26.81 -6.25
C THR A 138 24.22 -27.48 -4.99
N SER A 139 23.72 -28.69 -4.77
CA SER A 139 24.32 -29.70 -3.92
C SER A 139 25.74 -29.90 -4.43
N ARG A 140 26.69 -29.16 -3.85
CA ARG A 140 28.09 -29.52 -3.94
C ARG A 140 28.35 -30.55 -2.86
N TYR A 141 28.78 -31.71 -3.34
CA TYR A 141 29.34 -32.87 -2.66
C TYR A 141 30.05 -32.54 -1.34
#